data_AF-A0A7L3M2I1-F1
#
_entry.id   AF-A0A7L3M2I1-F1
#
_cell.length_a   1.000
_cell.length_b   1.000
_cell.length_c   1.000
_cell.angle_alpha   90.00
_cell.angle_beta   90.00
_cell.angle_gamma   90.00
#
_symmetry.space_group_name_H-M   'P 1'
#
loop_
_entity.id
_entity.type
_entity.pdbx_description
1 polymer ?
#
loop_
_entity_poly.entity_id
_entity_poly.type
_entity_poly.pdbx_seq_one_letter_code
_entity_poly.pdbx_strand_id
1 'polypeptide(L)'
;MIDIVCSPTPFLIGILSCSLPQLQDLPIEEVRICETQTSFLGHFCLQVSDEDEILPHKLQAALVQILEERSEILNDQSDKCPPSGDMTLNSLVSEAFVQFFVEIVGHYSLHMSVTEKGERVFQREPFRKSHGSRTVRHFLHCFMETQMFAGFIQDRELSKNLVKGLFEVRALEYLERIPESERTGMNKILRSLGKGIPLAFVHC
;
A
#
# COMPACT_ATOMS: atom_id res chain seq x y z
N MET A 1 5.50 25.13 19.11
CA MET A 1 5.77 24.13 18.05
C MET A 1 4.71 23.02 18.02
N ILE A 2 3.88 22.83 19.06
CA ILE A 2 2.72 21.92 18.98
C ILE A 2 1.62 22.47 18.05
N ASP A 3 1.61 23.78 17.79
CA ASP A 3 0.72 24.52 16.90
C ASP A 3 0.70 24.01 15.45
N ILE A 4 1.70 23.23 15.01
CA ILE A 4 1.71 22.56 13.70
C ILE A 4 0.51 21.62 13.51
N VAL A 5 -0.07 21.11 14.60
CA VAL A 5 -1.28 20.25 14.56
C VAL A 5 -2.52 20.97 14.03
N CYS A 6 -2.49 22.30 13.96
CA CYS A 6 -3.55 23.12 13.39
C CYS A 6 -3.38 23.35 11.88
N SER A 7 -2.36 22.74 11.25
CA SER A 7 -2.14 22.90 9.81
C SER A 7 -3.25 22.20 9.02
N PRO A 8 -3.83 22.85 7.99
CA PRO A 8 -4.83 22.22 7.13
C PRO A 8 -4.22 21.18 6.17
N THR A 9 -2.88 21.12 6.05
CA THR A 9 -2.20 20.14 5.20
C THR A 9 -2.02 18.82 5.94
N PRO A 10 -2.24 17.65 5.31
CA PRO A 10 -1.99 16.36 5.94
C PRO A 10 -0.55 16.24 6.49
N PHE A 11 -0.41 15.77 7.73
CA PHE A 11 0.87 15.55 8.39
C PHE A 11 0.88 14.25 9.20
N LEU A 12 2.07 13.73 9.47
CA LEU A 12 2.31 12.66 10.45
C LEU A 12 3.32 13.20 11.48
N ILE A 13 2.91 13.25 12.74
CA ILE A 13 3.74 13.78 13.83
C ILE A 13 3.67 12.87 15.05
N GLY A 14 4.83 12.59 15.65
CA GLY A 14 4.92 11.95 16.96
C GLY A 14 4.92 13.00 18.06
N ILE A 15 4.03 12.87 19.04
CA ILE A 15 3.93 13.77 20.18
C ILE A 15 4.04 12.97 21.47
N LEU A 16 4.74 13.51 22.46
CA LEU A 16 4.85 12.89 23.78
C LEU A 16 3.51 12.98 24.53
N SER A 17 3.13 11.93 25.27
CA SER A 17 1.87 11.88 26.02
C SER A 17 1.70 13.04 27.01
N CYS A 18 2.79 13.60 27.54
CA CYS A 18 2.74 14.76 28.45
C CYS A 18 2.25 16.06 27.78
N SER A 19 2.26 16.12 26.44
CA SER A 19 1.75 17.27 25.68
C SER A 19 0.26 17.13 25.33
N LEU A 20 -0.38 16.00 25.63
CA LEU A 20 -1.79 15.75 25.28
C LEU A 20 -2.77 16.81 25.84
N PRO A 21 -2.63 17.33 27.08
CA PRO A 21 -3.48 18.40 27.56
C PRO A 21 -3.40 19.66 26.69
N GLN A 22 -2.21 19.98 26.18
CA GLN A 22 -2.01 21.14 25.30
C GLN A 22 -2.65 20.97 23.92
N LEU A 23 -2.86 19.73 23.45
CA LEU A 23 -3.61 19.48 22.21
C LEU A 23 -5.11 19.75 22.38
N GLN A 24 -5.68 19.47 23.55
CA GLN A 24 -7.12 19.65 23.80
C GLN A 24 -7.53 21.14 23.75
N ASP A 25 -6.59 22.03 24.08
CA ASP A 25 -6.81 23.47 24.07
C ASP A 25 -6.66 24.10 22.66
N LEU A 26 -6.24 23.32 21.65
CA LEU A 26 -6.04 23.81 20.28
C LEU A 26 -7.27 23.58 19.41
N PRO A 27 -7.56 24.47 18.43
CA PRO A 27 -8.66 24.31 17.49
C PRO A 27 -8.31 23.28 16.41
N ILE A 28 -8.21 22.02 16.82
CA ILE A 28 -7.82 20.92 15.94
C ILE A 28 -9.07 20.38 15.25
N GLU A 29 -9.17 20.61 13.94
CA GLU A 29 -10.22 20.05 13.09
C GLU A 29 -9.67 18.82 12.33
N GLU A 30 -10.42 17.72 12.31
CA GLU A 30 -10.15 16.52 11.49
C GLU A 30 -8.81 15.76 11.72
N VAL A 31 -8.27 15.75 12.96
CA VAL A 31 -7.04 14.99 13.26
C VAL A 31 -7.33 13.63 13.88
N ARG A 32 -6.66 12.58 13.38
CA ARG A 32 -6.60 11.28 14.06
C ARG A 32 -5.45 11.22 15.05
N ILE A 33 -5.78 10.98 16.31
CA ILE A 33 -4.81 10.73 17.37
C ILE A 33 -4.86 9.23 17.71
N CYS A 34 -3.71 8.57 17.61
CA CYS A 34 -3.52 7.17 17.99
C CYS A 34 -2.53 7.12 19.14
N GLU A 35 -2.95 6.58 20.28
CA GLU A 35 -2.07 6.35 21.42
C GLU A 35 -1.34 5.01 21.27
N THR A 36 -0.01 5.05 21.34
CA THR A 36 0.86 3.87 21.13
C THR A 36 1.29 3.19 22.44
N GLN A 37 0.81 3.65 23.61
CA GLN A 37 1.14 3.03 24.89
C GLN A 37 0.50 1.64 25.03
N THR A 38 1.24 0.72 25.66
CA THR A 38 0.99 -0.73 25.73
C THR A 38 -0.41 -1.13 26.23
N SER A 39 -1.11 -0.25 26.96
CA SER A 39 -2.44 -0.52 27.53
C SER A 39 -3.62 0.04 26.73
N PHE A 40 -3.38 0.88 25.71
CA PHE A 40 -4.42 1.56 24.91
C PHE A 40 -4.16 1.51 23.41
N LEU A 41 -3.44 0.47 22.94
CA LEU A 41 -3.20 0.24 21.52
C LEU A 41 -4.56 0.25 20.76
N GLY A 42 -4.77 1.25 19.90
CA GLY A 42 -5.98 1.34 19.07
C GLY A 42 -7.10 2.25 19.58
N HIS A 43 -6.87 3.06 20.63
CA HIS A 43 -7.84 4.09 20.99
C HIS A 43 -7.71 5.29 20.03
N PHE A 44 -8.58 5.33 19.01
CA PHE A 44 -8.72 6.48 18.13
C PHE A 44 -9.59 7.54 18.81
N CYS A 45 -9.04 8.73 19.07
CA CYS A 45 -9.82 9.78 19.74
C CYS A 45 -10.81 10.49 18.81
N LEU A 46 -10.59 10.47 17.49
CA LEU A 46 -11.37 11.19 16.48
C LEU A 46 -11.30 10.41 15.14
N GLN A 47 -12.46 10.16 14.51
CA GLN A 47 -12.58 9.37 13.27
C GLN A 47 -13.49 10.10 12.27
N VAL A 48 -13.04 10.27 11.02
CA VAL A 48 -13.78 10.91 9.91
C VAL A 48 -14.77 9.94 9.19
N SER A 49 -15.15 8.84 9.86
CA SER A 49 -16.23 7.89 9.49
C SER A 49 -16.12 7.03 8.21
N ASP A 50 -15.23 7.23 7.24
CA ASP A 50 -15.15 6.40 6.01
C ASP A 50 -13.97 5.40 5.93
N GLU A 51 -13.09 5.40 6.93
CA GLU A 51 -11.83 4.65 6.90
C GLU A 51 -11.97 3.14 6.90
N ASP A 52 -12.99 2.64 7.59
CA ASP A 52 -13.24 1.19 7.68
C ASP A 52 -13.79 0.64 6.35
N GLU A 53 -14.23 1.53 5.45
CA GLU A 53 -14.89 1.18 4.20
C GLU A 53 -14.07 1.53 2.95
N ILE A 54 -13.04 2.39 3.08
CA ILE A 54 -12.26 2.85 1.92
C ILE A 54 -11.39 1.74 1.32
N LEU A 55 -10.86 0.84 2.16
CA LEU A 55 -9.97 -0.23 1.71
C LEU A 55 -10.75 -1.36 1.01
N PRO A 56 -10.20 -1.97 -0.07
CA PRO A 56 -10.84 -3.12 -0.67
C PRO A 56 -10.88 -4.31 0.30
N HIS A 57 -12.07 -4.63 0.84
CA HIS A 57 -12.25 -5.61 1.93
C HIS A 57 -11.49 -6.93 1.78
N LYS A 58 -11.37 -7.45 0.56
CA LYS A 58 -10.64 -8.71 0.33
C LYS A 58 -9.13 -8.57 0.46
N LEU A 59 -8.57 -7.45 0.00
CA LEU A 59 -7.15 -7.15 0.16
C LEU A 59 -6.84 -6.80 1.62
N GLN A 60 -7.74 -6.06 2.27
CA GLN A 60 -7.65 -5.76 3.69
C GLN A 60 -7.69 -7.03 4.55
N ALA A 61 -8.67 -7.92 4.34
CA ALA A 61 -8.80 -9.17 5.09
C ALA A 61 -7.55 -10.05 4.96
N ALA A 62 -7.00 -10.15 3.75
CA ALA A 62 -5.78 -10.93 3.55
C ALA A 62 -4.53 -10.29 4.16
N LEU A 63 -4.43 -8.95 4.13
CA LEU A 63 -3.35 -8.25 4.83
C LEU A 63 -3.43 -8.48 6.34
N VAL A 64 -4.63 -8.36 6.93
CA VAL A 64 -4.87 -8.65 8.36
C VAL A 64 -4.49 -10.08 8.68
N GLN A 65 -4.93 -11.05 7.87
CA GLN A 65 -4.60 -12.46 8.05
C GLN A 65 -3.08 -12.70 8.09
N ILE A 66 -2.32 -12.13 7.15
CA ILE A 66 -0.84 -12.27 7.14
C ILE A 66 -0.22 -11.68 8.41
N LEU A 67 -0.75 -10.57 8.91
CA LEU A 67 -0.25 -9.91 10.12
C LEU A 67 -0.63 -10.66 11.40
N GLU A 68 -1.76 -11.36 11.43
CA GLU A 68 -2.21 -12.20 12.54
C GLU A 68 -1.44 -13.53 12.58
N GLU A 69 -1.32 -14.20 11.42
CA GLU A 69 -0.65 -15.50 11.25
C GLU A 69 0.88 -15.39 11.12
N ARG A 70 1.44 -14.18 11.25
CA ARG A 70 2.87 -13.88 11.03
C ARG A 70 3.83 -14.83 11.74
N SER A 71 3.50 -15.26 12.95
CA SER A 71 4.34 -16.16 13.75
C SER A 71 4.36 -17.57 13.16
N GLU A 72 3.20 -18.05 12.68
CA GLU A 72 3.07 -19.36 12.04
C GLU A 72 3.80 -19.37 10.71
N ILE A 73 3.64 -18.30 9.91
CA ILE A 73 4.33 -18.13 8.63
C ILE A 73 5.86 -18.16 8.81
N LEU A 74 6.39 -17.50 9.85
CA LEU A 74 7.82 -17.49 10.13
C LEU A 74 8.35 -18.86 10.58
N ASN A 75 7.58 -19.58 11.41
CA ASN A 75 7.96 -20.91 11.89
C ASN A 75 7.91 -21.97 10.77
N ASP A 76 6.92 -21.88 9.88
CA ASP A 76 6.79 -22.78 8.72
C ASP A 76 7.95 -22.66 7.74
N GLN A 77 8.62 -21.50 7.70
CA GLN A 77 9.76 -21.23 6.82
C GLN A 77 11.07 -21.80 7.38
N SER A 78 11.25 -21.82 8.71
CA SER A 78 12.44 -22.44 9.31
C SER A 78 12.55 -23.94 9.05
N ASP A 79 11.41 -24.61 8.81
CA ASP A 79 11.37 -26.06 8.56
C ASP A 79 11.51 -26.43 7.06
N LYS A 80 11.38 -25.47 6.13
CA LYS A 80 11.25 -25.75 4.68
C LYS A 80 12.40 -25.26 3.79
N CYS A 81 13.31 -24.38 4.24
CA CYS A 81 14.39 -23.81 3.40
C CYS A 81 15.81 -23.88 4.02
N PRO A 82 16.86 -24.19 3.23
CA PRO A 82 18.28 -24.09 3.65
C PRO A 82 18.75 -22.61 3.70
N PRO A 83 19.96 -22.28 4.23
CA PRO A 83 20.27 -21.01 4.90
C PRO A 83 20.61 -19.85 3.93
N SER A 84 19.74 -19.60 2.95
CA SER A 84 19.83 -18.42 2.09
C SER A 84 18.67 -17.48 2.39
N GLY A 85 18.81 -16.74 3.49
CA GLY A 85 17.94 -15.62 3.88
C GLY A 85 16.79 -16.01 4.80
N ASP A 86 17.03 -15.98 6.11
CA ASP A 86 15.95 -16.04 7.09
C ASP A 86 14.96 -14.89 6.84
N MET A 87 13.70 -15.23 6.54
CA MET A 87 12.63 -14.25 6.51
C MET A 87 12.48 -13.68 7.92
N THR A 88 12.77 -12.39 8.08
CA THR A 88 12.55 -11.69 9.35
C THR A 88 11.11 -11.18 9.42
N LEU A 89 10.61 -10.94 10.64
CA LEU A 89 9.32 -10.29 10.85
C LEU A 89 9.19 -8.98 10.05
N ASN A 90 10.22 -8.15 10.05
CA ASN A 90 10.21 -6.88 9.32
C ASN A 90 10.08 -7.08 7.80
N SER A 91 10.75 -8.10 7.27
CA SER A 91 10.66 -8.47 5.85
C SER A 91 9.25 -8.95 5.50
N LEU A 92 8.68 -9.86 6.30
CA LEU A 92 7.32 -10.36 6.11
C LEU A 92 6.28 -9.23 6.14
N VAL A 93 6.36 -8.35 7.14
CA VAL A 93 5.45 -7.20 7.26
C VAL A 93 5.59 -6.27 6.06
N SER A 94 6.83 -5.92 5.69
CA SER A 94 7.08 -5.04 4.54
C SER A 94 6.56 -5.64 3.24
N GLU A 95 6.80 -6.94 3.01
CA GLU A 95 6.34 -7.68 1.84
C GLU A 95 4.81 -7.72 1.76
N ALA A 96 4.12 -7.92 2.89
CA ALA A 96 2.66 -7.91 2.93
C ALA A 96 2.08 -6.56 2.48
N PHE A 97 2.66 -5.45 2.92
CA PHE A 97 2.26 -4.11 2.49
C PHE A 97 2.63 -3.83 1.02
N VAL A 98 3.81 -4.25 0.56
CA VAL A 98 4.20 -4.12 -0.86
C VAL A 98 3.24 -4.91 -1.74
N GLN A 99 2.93 -6.15 -1.38
CA GLN A 99 1.97 -6.97 -2.12
C GLN A 99 0.59 -6.32 -2.17
N PHE A 100 0.11 -5.75 -1.05
CA PHE A 100 -1.15 -5.01 -1.03
C PHE A 100 -1.17 -3.88 -2.08
N PHE A 101 -0.12 -3.06 -2.14
CA PHE A 101 -0.04 -2.00 -3.15
C PHE A 101 0.18 -2.54 -4.56
N VAL A 102 0.94 -3.62 -4.76
CA VAL A 102 1.14 -4.24 -6.07
C VAL A 102 -0.18 -4.74 -6.66
N GLU A 103 -1.06 -5.33 -5.85
CA GLU A 103 -2.39 -5.75 -6.31
C GLU A 103 -3.27 -4.57 -6.76
N ILE A 104 -3.07 -3.38 -6.20
CA ILE A 104 -3.90 -2.20 -6.47
C ILE A 104 -3.33 -1.34 -7.59
N VAL A 105 -2.02 -1.11 -7.59
CA VAL A 105 -1.33 -0.16 -8.47
C VAL A 105 -0.22 -0.78 -9.31
N GLY A 106 0.09 -2.07 -9.16
CA GLY A 106 1.21 -2.72 -9.86
C GLY A 106 1.10 -2.69 -11.39
N HIS A 107 -0.10 -2.56 -11.94
CA HIS A 107 -0.34 -2.46 -13.38
C HIS A 107 -0.18 -1.04 -13.96
N TYR A 108 0.29 -0.07 -13.17
CA TYR A 108 0.46 1.33 -13.62
C TYR A 108 1.27 1.43 -14.93
N SER A 109 2.27 0.55 -15.10
CA SER A 109 3.19 0.55 -16.24
C SER A 109 2.48 0.28 -17.58
N LEU A 110 1.36 -0.46 -17.56
CA LEU A 110 0.52 -0.71 -18.73
C LEU A 110 -0.25 0.53 -19.19
N HIS A 111 -0.32 1.55 -18.32
CA HIS A 111 -1.05 2.80 -18.54
C HIS A 111 -0.09 4.00 -18.62
N MET A 112 1.19 3.75 -18.90
CA MET A 112 2.16 4.79 -19.24
C MET A 112 2.27 4.88 -20.76
N SER A 113 1.93 6.03 -21.32
CA SER A 113 2.01 6.32 -22.76
C SER A 113 3.16 7.26 -23.05
N VAL A 114 3.70 7.23 -24.27
CA VAL A 114 4.74 8.16 -24.72
C VAL A 114 4.11 9.13 -25.71
N THR A 115 4.22 10.43 -25.44
CA THR A 115 3.72 11.48 -26.33
C THR A 115 4.61 11.62 -27.57
N GLU A 116 4.15 12.36 -28.58
CA GLU A 116 4.95 12.68 -29.76
C GLU A 116 6.28 13.39 -29.43
N LYS A 117 6.34 14.06 -28.28
CA LYS A 117 7.55 14.74 -27.76
C LYS A 117 8.51 13.79 -27.04
N GLY A 118 8.17 12.50 -26.93
CA GLY A 118 8.95 11.50 -26.18
C GLY A 118 8.74 11.55 -24.67
N GLU A 119 7.74 12.29 -24.19
CA GLU A 119 7.44 12.42 -22.75
C GLU A 119 6.56 11.24 -22.30
N ARG A 120 6.85 10.66 -21.13
CA ARG A 120 6.00 9.63 -20.54
C ARG A 120 4.86 10.30 -19.79
N VAL A 121 3.63 9.87 -20.09
CA VAL A 121 2.41 10.41 -19.49
C VAL A 121 1.53 9.28 -19.00
N PHE A 122 1.11 9.38 -17.75
CA PHE A 122 0.23 8.42 -17.10
C PHE A 122 -1.24 8.61 -17.50
N GLN A 123 -1.87 7.52 -17.92
CA GLN A 123 -3.26 7.49 -18.35
C GLN A 123 -4.19 7.16 -17.17
N ARG A 124 -4.53 8.21 -16.42
CA ARG A 124 -5.31 8.16 -15.17
C ARG A 124 -6.62 7.35 -15.30
N GLU A 125 -7.45 7.67 -16.28
CA GLU A 125 -8.76 7.01 -16.44
C GLU A 125 -8.68 5.55 -16.88
N PRO A 126 -7.91 5.19 -17.93
CA PRO A 126 -7.68 3.80 -18.30
C PRO A 126 -7.14 2.94 -17.15
N PHE A 127 -6.18 3.47 -16.39
CA PHE A 127 -5.62 2.79 -15.21
C PHE A 127 -6.66 2.44 -14.15
N ARG A 128 -7.56 3.39 -13.84
CA ARG A 128 -8.65 3.12 -12.91
C ARG A 128 -9.64 2.13 -13.49
N LYS A 129 -10.00 2.26 -14.78
CA LYS A 129 -11.04 1.44 -15.41
C LYS A 129 -10.61 0.00 -15.69
N SER A 130 -9.32 -0.29 -15.82
CA SER A 130 -8.78 -1.62 -16.14
C SER A 130 -8.96 -2.64 -15.02
N HIS A 131 -9.14 -2.18 -13.77
CA HIS A 131 -9.37 -3.06 -12.64
C HIS A 131 -10.83 -3.57 -12.59
N GLY A 132 -11.02 -4.89 -12.62
CA GLY A 132 -12.36 -5.50 -12.62
C GLY A 132 -13.17 -5.29 -11.33
N SER A 133 -12.52 -5.04 -10.19
CA SER A 133 -13.18 -4.90 -8.89
C SER A 133 -13.75 -3.50 -8.68
N ARG A 134 -15.05 -3.39 -8.35
CA ARG A 134 -15.69 -2.10 -8.06
C ARG A 134 -15.10 -1.44 -6.80
N THR A 135 -14.80 -2.21 -5.77
CA THR A 135 -14.22 -1.69 -4.51
C THR A 135 -12.81 -1.16 -4.73
N VAL A 136 -11.99 -1.86 -5.51
CA VAL A 136 -10.64 -1.37 -5.83
C VAL A 136 -10.70 -0.13 -6.72
N ARG A 137 -11.64 -0.05 -7.67
CA ARG A 137 -11.85 1.17 -8.47
C ARG A 137 -12.26 2.37 -7.62
N HIS A 138 -13.06 2.15 -6.58
CA HIS A 138 -13.44 3.19 -5.63
C HIS A 138 -12.23 3.65 -4.80
N PHE A 139 -11.47 2.71 -4.23
CA PHE A 139 -10.22 3.02 -3.54
C PHE A 139 -9.25 3.80 -4.43
N LEU A 140 -9.03 3.35 -5.67
CA LEU A 140 -8.17 4.02 -6.65
C LEU A 140 -8.66 5.45 -6.93
N HIS A 141 -9.97 5.67 -7.05
CA HIS A 141 -10.49 7.03 -7.23
C HIS A 141 -10.04 7.97 -6.12
N CYS A 142 -10.14 7.56 -4.86
CA CYS A 142 -9.71 8.36 -3.72
C CYS A 142 -8.18 8.44 -3.62
N PHE A 143 -7.49 7.31 -3.70
CA PHE A 143 -6.03 7.24 -3.56
C PHE A 143 -5.30 8.07 -4.61
N MET A 144 -5.82 8.11 -5.83
CA MET A 144 -5.19 8.86 -6.91
C MET A 144 -5.37 10.39 -6.77
N GLU A 145 -6.20 10.88 -5.86
CA GLU A 145 -6.27 12.32 -5.50
C GLU A 145 -5.22 12.71 -4.45
N THR A 146 -4.48 11.74 -3.89
CA THR A 146 -3.48 12.01 -2.84
C THR A 146 -2.16 12.52 -3.41
N GLN A 147 -1.44 13.31 -2.60
CA GLN A 147 -0.07 13.73 -2.92
C GLN A 147 0.89 12.53 -3.03
N MET A 148 0.64 11.46 -2.26
CA MET A 148 1.44 10.23 -2.32
C MET A 148 1.39 9.60 -3.71
N PHE A 149 0.20 9.46 -4.30
CA PHE A 149 0.06 8.92 -5.64
C PHE A 149 0.62 9.88 -6.71
N ALA A 150 0.42 11.20 -6.54
CA ALA A 150 0.98 12.19 -7.45
C ALA A 150 2.52 12.10 -7.51
N GLY A 151 3.19 12.05 -6.36
CA GLY A 151 4.65 11.86 -6.29
C GLY A 151 5.09 10.52 -6.90
N PHE A 152 4.37 9.44 -6.59
CA PHE A 152 4.63 8.12 -7.17
C PHE A 152 4.62 8.14 -8.72
N ILE A 153 3.61 8.77 -9.34
CA ILE A 153 3.54 8.84 -10.80
C ILE A 153 4.59 9.80 -11.36
N GLN A 154 4.76 10.97 -10.75
CA GLN A 154 5.71 11.98 -11.21
C GLN A 154 7.13 11.44 -11.29
N ASP A 155 7.57 10.69 -10.27
CA ASP A 155 8.88 10.03 -10.28
C ASP A 155 9.06 9.10 -11.49
N ARG A 156 7.99 8.42 -11.92
CA ARG A 156 8.01 7.45 -13.02
C ARG A 156 7.86 8.09 -14.39
N GLU A 157 7.22 9.24 -14.48
CA GLU A 157 7.18 10.09 -15.68
C GLU A 157 8.55 10.74 -15.95
N LEU A 158 9.23 11.18 -14.88
CA LEU A 158 10.56 11.82 -14.95
C LEU A 158 11.73 10.83 -15.04
N SER A 159 11.56 9.59 -14.56
CA SER A 159 12.67 8.65 -14.45
C SER A 159 13.21 8.22 -15.81
N LYS A 160 14.48 8.59 -16.06
CA LYS A 160 15.27 8.18 -17.22
C LYS A 160 16.10 6.91 -16.97
N ASN A 161 16.30 6.50 -15.71
CA ASN A 161 17.20 5.40 -15.33
C ASN A 161 16.53 4.37 -14.40
N LEU A 162 16.79 3.09 -14.73
CA LEU A 162 16.02 1.91 -14.37
C LEU A 162 16.49 1.23 -13.07
N VAL A 163 16.76 1.99 -12.00
CA VAL A 163 16.96 1.33 -10.70
C VAL A 163 15.57 0.89 -10.22
N LYS A 164 15.29 -0.40 -10.39
CA LYS A 164 14.04 -1.01 -9.95
C LYS A 164 14.10 -1.14 -8.42
N GLY A 165 13.23 -0.41 -7.72
CA GLY A 165 13.01 -0.63 -6.30
C GLY A 165 12.25 -1.93 -6.07
N LEU A 166 12.07 -2.29 -4.80
CA LEU A 166 11.32 -3.49 -4.40
C LEU A 166 9.94 -3.54 -5.05
N PHE A 167 9.23 -2.40 -5.05
CA PHE A 167 7.92 -2.29 -5.67
C PHE A 167 7.95 -2.60 -7.19
N GLU A 168 8.93 -2.09 -7.94
CA GLU A 168 9.06 -2.36 -9.39
C GLU A 168 9.31 -3.84 -9.67
N VAL A 169 10.15 -4.49 -8.85
CA VAL A 169 10.43 -5.93 -8.98
C VAL A 169 9.13 -6.72 -8.78
N ARG A 170 8.39 -6.44 -7.71
CA ARG A 170 7.13 -7.12 -7.42
C ARG A 170 6.04 -6.83 -8.44
N ALA A 171 5.93 -5.59 -8.91
CA ALA A 171 4.97 -5.22 -9.93
C ALA A 171 5.22 -5.98 -11.25
N LEU A 172 6.48 -6.20 -11.62
CA LEU A 172 6.82 -6.99 -12.81
C LEU A 172 6.48 -8.48 -12.62
N GLU A 173 6.87 -9.08 -11.50
CA GLU A 173 6.52 -10.47 -11.17
C GLU A 173 5.00 -10.69 -11.16
N TYR A 174 4.26 -9.71 -10.64
CA TYR A 174 2.81 -9.70 -10.66
C TYR A 174 2.26 -9.69 -12.09
N LEU A 175 2.77 -8.83 -12.97
CA LEU A 175 2.34 -8.74 -14.37
C LEU A 175 2.67 -9.98 -15.19
N GLU A 176 3.78 -10.66 -14.91
CA GLU A 176 4.17 -11.91 -15.57
C GLU A 176 3.21 -13.07 -15.24
N ARG A 177 2.57 -13.04 -14.07
CA ARG A 177 1.59 -14.05 -13.64
C ARG A 177 0.19 -13.85 -14.24
N ILE A 178 -0.07 -12.69 -14.85
CA ILE A 178 -1.35 -12.39 -15.50
C ILE A 178 -1.29 -12.89 -16.95
N PRO A 179 -2.19 -13.80 -17.38
CA PRO A 179 -2.26 -14.25 -18.77
C PRO A 179 -2.42 -13.08 -19.74
N GLU A 180 -1.74 -13.09 -20.89
CA GLU A 180 -1.77 -11.97 -21.84
C GLU A 180 -3.18 -11.57 -22.30
N SER A 181 -4.12 -12.52 -22.35
CA SER A 181 -5.53 -12.29 -22.70
C SER A 181 -6.34 -11.52 -21.65
N GLU A 182 -5.87 -11.46 -20.40
CA GLU A 182 -6.54 -10.77 -19.28
C GLU A 182 -5.91 -9.40 -18.97
N ARG A 183 -4.84 -8.99 -19.68
CA ARG A 183 -4.17 -7.68 -19.51
C ARG A 183 -5.08 -6.48 -19.84
N THR A 184 -6.13 -6.70 -20.62
CA THR A 184 -7.13 -5.68 -20.99
C THR A 184 -8.34 -5.65 -20.05
N GLY A 185 -8.47 -6.63 -19.14
CA GLY A 185 -9.58 -6.75 -18.21
C GLY A 185 -9.21 -7.61 -17.02
N MET A 186 -8.65 -6.97 -15.97
CA MET A 186 -8.06 -7.66 -14.82
C MET A 186 -9.15 -8.26 -13.91
N ASN A 187 -9.69 -9.42 -14.30
CA ASN A 187 -10.86 -10.04 -13.65
C ASN A 187 -10.54 -11.03 -12.52
N LYS A 188 -9.26 -11.26 -12.14
CA LYS A 188 -8.91 -12.28 -11.12
C LYS A 188 -7.78 -11.90 -10.14
N ILE A 189 -7.78 -10.67 -9.65
CA ILE A 189 -6.80 -10.10 -8.69
C ILE A 189 -7.11 -10.52 -7.23
N LEU A 190 -7.25 -11.82 -6.97
CA LEU A 190 -7.55 -12.34 -5.61
C LEU A 190 -6.88 -13.68 -5.31
N ARG A 191 -5.95 -14.14 -6.15
CA ARG A 191 -5.34 -15.48 -5.98
C ARG A 191 -4.00 -15.50 -5.25
N SER A 192 -3.30 -14.37 -5.17
CA SER A 192 -1.95 -14.26 -4.58
C SER A 192 -1.98 -14.17 -3.06
N LEU A 193 -2.92 -13.40 -2.51
CA LEU A 193 -3.02 -13.14 -1.07
C LEU A 193 -3.68 -14.30 -0.29
N GLY A 194 -4.62 -15.03 -0.89
CA GLY A 194 -5.36 -16.12 -0.22
C GLY A 194 -4.78 -17.54 -0.38
N LYS A 195 -3.61 -17.71 -1.01
CA LYS A 195 -2.99 -19.03 -1.24
C LYS A 195 -1.67 -19.24 -0.49
N GLY A 196 -1.41 -18.41 0.53
CA GLY A 196 -0.07 -18.28 1.11
C GLY A 196 0.82 -17.52 0.14
N ILE A 197 1.71 -16.68 0.66
CA ILE A 197 2.71 -15.95 -0.13
C ILE A 197 3.41 -16.99 -1.02
N PRO A 198 3.26 -16.92 -2.36
CA PRO A 198 3.99 -17.79 -3.27
C PRO A 198 5.49 -17.75 -2.92
N LEU A 199 6.03 -18.88 -2.49
CA LEU A 199 7.43 -19.10 -2.09
C LEU A 199 8.49 -18.68 -3.13
N ALA A 200 8.07 -18.22 -4.32
CA ALA A 200 8.93 -17.57 -5.30
C ALA A 200 9.29 -16.12 -4.94
N PHE A 201 8.64 -15.52 -3.92
CA PHE A 201 8.75 -14.10 -3.58
C PHE A 201 9.91 -13.73 -2.64
N VAL A 202 10.95 -14.56 -2.44
CA VAL A 202 12.06 -14.20 -1.52
C VAL A 202 13.44 -14.28 -2.19
N HIS A 203 13.50 -14.50 -3.49
CA HIS A 203 14.76 -14.40 -4.23
C HIS A 203 15.06 -12.94 -4.59
N CYS A 204 15.91 -12.30 -3.78
CA CYS A 204 16.92 -11.39 -4.32
C CYS A 204 18.00 -12.19 -5.04
#